data_AF-A0A4Q9QDE0-F1
#
_entry.id   AF-A0A4Q9QDE0-F1
#
_cell.length_a   1.000
_cell.length_b   1.000
_cell.length_c   1.000
_cell.angle_alpha   90.00
_cell.angle_beta   90.00
_cell.angle_gamma   90.00
#
_symmetry.space_group_name_H-M   'P 1'
#
loop_
_entity.id
_entity.type
_entity.pdbx_description
1 polymer ?
#
loop_
_entity_poly.entity_id
_entity_poly.type
_entity_poly.pdbx_seq_one_letter_code
_entity_poly.pdbx_strand_id
1 'polypeptide(L)'
;MPLSVKGYTAHICCDGKELEQYDVQQEDERTVTCWIPSEAGKAFSVHWGDPSSTTMQVIVSVDGRVVLRRGQEGKRTGVFSKLTDRPGRIRAVEFSHLVLTDDETVASASSTSLQKLGVIEVEMRKVKSFCEGEDYYSVGEVLEIGPVHEKSKKAGAHAG
;
A
#
# COMPACT_ATOMS: atom_id res chain seq x y z
N MET A 1 7.90 7.50 14.53
CA MET A 1 8.34 8.64 13.68
C MET A 1 8.07 8.19 12.26
N PRO A 2 7.38 8.97 11.44
CA PRO A 2 7.01 8.56 10.09
C PRO A 2 8.25 8.35 9.21
N LEU A 3 8.16 7.42 8.26
CA LEU A 3 9.13 7.30 7.17
C LEU A 3 9.21 8.65 6.48
N SER A 4 10.42 9.12 6.15
CA SER A 4 10.63 10.44 5.57
C SER A 4 11.69 10.43 4.48
N VAL A 5 11.36 11.03 3.32
CA VAL A 5 12.31 11.26 2.22
C VAL A 5 12.09 12.66 1.64
N LYS A 6 13.14 13.49 1.62
CA LYS A 6 13.08 14.88 1.10
C LYS A 6 11.94 15.73 1.68
N GLY A 7 11.58 15.48 2.95
CA GLY A 7 10.50 16.16 3.68
C GLY A 7 9.10 15.59 3.44
N TYR A 8 8.93 14.66 2.49
CA TYR A 8 7.71 13.88 2.34
C TYR A 8 7.69 12.78 3.37
N THR A 9 6.52 12.54 3.98
CA THR A 9 6.37 11.56 5.04
C THR A 9 5.30 10.53 4.71
N ALA A 10 5.48 9.29 5.17
CA ALA A 10 4.44 8.28 5.16
C ALA A 10 4.46 7.47 6.46
N HIS A 11 3.29 7.03 6.91
CA HIS A 11 3.18 6.08 8.02
C HIS A 11 1.88 5.29 7.96
N ILE A 12 1.87 4.15 8.65
CA ILE A 12 0.70 3.29 8.80
C ILE A 12 0.18 3.38 10.22
N CYS A 13 -1.13 3.52 10.37
CA CYS A 13 -1.79 3.45 11.67
C CYS A 13 -2.72 2.24 11.75
N CYS A 14 -2.71 1.57 12.90
CA CYS A 14 -3.68 0.54 13.28
C CYS A 14 -4.38 1.01 14.57
N ASP A 15 -5.70 0.86 14.64
CA ASP A 15 -6.50 1.32 15.80
C ASP A 15 -6.22 2.78 16.22
N GLY A 16 -5.98 3.64 15.21
CA GLY A 16 -5.68 5.05 15.40
C GLY A 16 -4.27 5.37 15.92
N LYS A 17 -3.39 4.37 16.06
CA LYS A 17 -2.00 4.56 16.52
C LYS A 17 -1.02 4.27 15.39
N GLU A 18 -0.02 5.13 15.24
CA GLU A 18 1.12 4.91 14.32
C GLU A 18 1.84 3.63 14.72
N LEU A 19 2.03 2.73 13.76
CA LEU A 19 2.78 1.50 13.95
C LEU A 19 4.28 1.81 14.03
N GLU A 20 4.99 1.06 14.87
CA GLU A 20 6.44 1.15 14.97
C GLU A 20 7.09 0.71 13.66
N GLN A 21 8.19 1.39 13.29
CA GLN A 21 8.97 1.10 12.10
C GLN A 21 10.29 0.47 12.51
N TYR A 22 10.63 -0.63 11.87
CA TYR A 22 11.87 -1.36 12.09
C TYR A 22 12.69 -1.37 10.81
N ASP A 23 14.02 -1.40 10.97
CA ASP A 23 14.97 -1.49 9.85
C ASP A 23 14.68 -0.46 8.74
N VAL A 24 14.67 0.81 9.12
CA VAL A 24 14.43 1.90 8.17
C VAL A 24 15.66 2.02 7.27
N GLN A 25 15.48 1.77 5.97
CA GLN A 25 16.53 1.79 4.98
C GLN A 25 16.24 2.80 3.89
N GLN A 26 17.27 3.55 3.50
CA GLN A 26 17.20 4.41 2.33
C GLN A 26 17.77 3.66 1.13
N GLU A 27 16.89 3.21 0.24
CA GLU A 27 17.27 2.46 -0.97
C GLU A 27 17.95 3.39 -2.00
N ASP A 28 17.40 4.59 -2.16
CA ASP A 28 17.91 5.60 -3.08
C ASP A 28 17.52 7.03 -2.62
N GLU A 29 17.76 8.05 -3.44
CA GLU A 29 17.45 9.44 -3.07
C GLU A 29 15.95 9.77 -2.94
N ARG A 30 15.06 8.87 -3.34
CA ARG A 30 13.60 9.05 -3.45
C ARG A 30 12.81 7.92 -2.81
N THR A 31 13.47 6.84 -2.43
CA THR A 31 12.84 5.63 -1.88
C THR A 31 13.38 5.33 -0.49
N VAL A 32 12.47 5.13 0.46
CA VAL A 32 12.77 4.68 1.82
C VAL A 32 11.83 3.52 2.17
N THR A 33 12.38 2.50 2.82
CA THR A 33 11.70 1.24 3.17
C THR A 33 11.80 1.01 4.67
N CYS A 34 10.85 0.27 5.24
CA CYS A 34 10.92 -0.26 6.60
C CYS A 34 9.98 -1.45 6.76
N TRP A 35 10.17 -2.19 7.84
CA TRP A 35 9.20 -3.17 8.32
C TRP A 35 8.25 -2.55 9.34
N ILE A 36 7.01 -3.00 9.33
CA ILE A 36 5.98 -2.67 10.32
C ILE A 36 5.36 -3.96 10.85
N PRO A 37 4.90 -4.00 12.10
CA PRO A 37 4.13 -5.13 12.59
C PRO A 37 2.77 -5.17 11.89
N SER A 38 2.36 -6.34 11.42
CA SER A 38 1.04 -6.57 10.84
C SER A 38 0.35 -7.74 11.52
N GLU A 39 -0.96 -7.61 11.75
CA GLU A 39 -1.79 -8.65 12.36
C GLU A 39 -3.02 -8.83 11.48
N ALA A 40 -3.23 -10.05 11.01
CA ALA A 40 -4.31 -10.36 10.09
C ALA A 40 -5.69 -10.03 10.70
N GLY A 41 -6.59 -9.49 9.88
CA GLY A 41 -7.92 -9.01 10.28
C GLY A 41 -7.92 -7.62 10.92
N LYS A 42 -6.76 -7.03 11.26
CA LYS A 42 -6.73 -5.65 11.74
C LYS A 42 -6.81 -4.65 10.61
N ALA A 43 -7.69 -3.67 10.79
CA ALA A 43 -7.82 -2.55 9.89
C ALA A 43 -6.65 -1.58 10.06
N PHE A 44 -6.13 -1.08 8.94
CA PHE A 44 -5.09 -0.06 8.93
C PHE A 44 -5.48 1.15 8.10
N SER A 45 -4.74 2.23 8.31
CA SER A 45 -4.85 3.46 7.52
C SER A 45 -3.46 3.91 7.09
N VAL A 46 -3.39 4.37 5.85
CA VAL A 46 -2.19 4.93 5.24
C VAL A 46 -2.27 6.44 5.35
N HIS A 47 -1.24 7.05 5.93
CA HIS A 47 -1.12 8.49 6.08
C HIS A 47 0.11 8.97 5.33
N TRP A 48 -0.02 10.12 4.69
CA TRP A 48 1.09 10.79 4.03
C TRP A 48 1.10 12.28 4.33
N GLY A 49 2.28 12.87 4.19
CA GLY A 49 2.53 14.27 4.45
C GLY A 49 3.51 14.85 3.45
N ASP A 50 3.38 16.15 3.23
CA ASP A 50 4.20 16.93 2.34
C ASP A 50 4.63 18.24 3.02
N PRO A 51 5.86 18.70 2.75
CA PRO A 51 6.41 19.85 3.46
C PRO A 51 5.75 21.18 3.06
N SER A 52 5.20 21.29 1.84
CA SER A 52 4.90 22.59 1.20
C SER A 52 3.50 22.75 0.59
N SER A 53 2.51 21.96 0.99
CA SER A 53 1.17 21.90 0.36
C SER A 53 1.22 21.69 -1.16
N THR A 54 2.17 20.89 -1.62
CA THR A 54 2.45 20.67 -3.05
C THR A 54 1.27 19.99 -3.73
N THR A 55 0.97 20.42 -4.96
CA THR A 55 0.05 19.72 -5.85
C THR A 55 0.66 18.37 -6.27
N MET A 56 0.08 17.25 -5.85
CA MET A 56 0.61 15.91 -6.09
C MET A 56 -0.43 14.83 -6.34
N GLN A 57 -0.10 13.88 -7.22
CA GLN A 57 -0.81 12.61 -7.28
C GLN A 57 -0.23 11.66 -6.22
N VAL A 58 -1.11 11.08 -5.41
CA VAL A 58 -0.77 10.03 -4.46
C VAL A 58 -1.33 8.71 -4.97
N ILE A 59 -0.48 7.70 -5.05
CA ILE A 59 -0.84 6.34 -5.43
C ILE A 59 -0.50 5.45 -4.24
N VAL A 60 -1.49 4.69 -3.75
CA VAL A 60 -1.26 3.68 -2.72
C VAL A 60 -1.48 2.33 -3.35
N SER A 61 -0.49 1.45 -3.17
CA SER A 61 -0.58 0.04 -3.58
C SER A 61 -0.43 -0.86 -2.36
N VAL A 62 -1.20 -1.94 -2.33
CA VAL A 62 -1.12 -3.00 -1.32
C VAL A 62 -0.98 -4.31 -2.06
N ASP A 63 0.01 -5.11 -1.71
CA ASP A 63 0.27 -6.41 -2.34
C ASP A 63 0.44 -6.32 -3.88
N GLY A 64 1.07 -5.22 -4.33
CA GLY A 64 1.27 -4.93 -5.75
C GLY A 64 0.01 -4.43 -6.50
N ARG A 65 -1.11 -4.22 -5.82
CA ARG A 65 -2.36 -3.73 -6.43
C ARG A 65 -2.63 -2.29 -6.02
N VAL A 66 -2.93 -1.42 -6.98
CA VAL A 66 -3.29 -0.04 -6.70
C VAL A 66 -4.67 0.02 -6.06
N VAL A 67 -4.72 0.52 -4.82
CA VAL A 67 -5.94 0.67 -4.02
C VAL A 67 -6.42 2.12 -3.93
N LEU A 68 -5.53 3.08 -4.23
CA LEU A 68 -5.86 4.49 -4.29
C LEU A 68 -5.09 5.17 -5.42
N ARG A 69 -5.79 6.00 -6.18
CA ARG A 69 -5.20 7.10 -6.97
C ARG A 69 -5.93 8.38 -6.60
N ARG A 70 -5.23 9.35 -6.03
CA ARG A 70 -5.84 10.60 -5.55
C ARG A 70 -5.01 11.80 -5.96
N GLY A 71 -5.66 12.82 -6.51
CA GLY A 71 -5.08 14.16 -6.59
C GLY A 71 -5.18 14.88 -5.26
N GLN A 72 -4.09 15.50 -4.83
CA GLN A 72 -4.03 16.34 -3.64
C GLN A 72 -3.50 17.71 -4.03
N GLU A 73 -4.33 18.74 -3.83
CA GLU A 73 -3.98 20.14 -4.10
C GLU A 73 -4.08 20.95 -2.80
N GLY A 74 -3.04 21.74 -2.51
CA GLY A 74 -3.05 22.70 -1.39
C GLY A 74 -3.12 22.09 0.01
N LYS A 75 -3.02 20.77 0.16
CA LYS A 75 -3.06 20.07 1.46
C LYS A 75 -1.68 19.52 1.84
N ARG A 76 -1.33 19.67 3.12
CA ARG A 76 -0.06 19.14 3.68
C ARG A 76 -0.14 17.67 4.06
N THR A 77 -1.32 17.13 4.31
CA THR A 77 -1.50 15.74 4.74
C THR A 77 -2.69 15.10 4.06
N GLY A 78 -2.66 13.77 4.00
CA GLY A 78 -3.78 12.96 3.53
C GLY A 78 -3.83 11.60 4.21
N VAL A 79 -5.00 10.99 4.13
CA VAL A 79 -5.30 9.68 4.73
C VAL A 79 -6.13 8.81 3.80
N PHE A 80 -5.88 7.52 3.87
CA PHE A 80 -6.63 6.45 3.21
C PHE A 80 -6.87 5.30 4.18
N SER A 81 -8.13 4.90 4.36
CA SER A 81 -8.51 3.85 5.31
C SER A 81 -9.67 2.97 4.84
N LYS A 82 -10.25 3.27 3.67
CA LYS A 82 -11.47 2.64 3.19
C LYS A 82 -11.38 2.34 1.70
N LEU A 83 -11.87 1.17 1.33
CA LEU A 83 -11.99 0.67 -0.04
C LEU A 83 -13.45 0.62 -0.43
N THR A 84 -13.74 0.98 -1.67
CA THR A 84 -15.03 0.63 -2.30
C THR A 84 -14.81 -0.67 -3.06
N ASP A 85 -15.29 -1.80 -2.54
CA ASP A 85 -15.10 -3.10 -3.19
C ASP A 85 -16.13 -3.34 -4.31
N ARG A 86 -17.33 -2.78 -4.17
CA ARG A 86 -18.45 -2.77 -5.13
C ARG A 86 -19.22 -1.46 -5.03
N PRO A 87 -19.99 -1.05 -6.05
CA PRO A 87 -20.85 0.12 -5.96
C PRO A 87 -21.73 0.07 -4.70
N GLY A 88 -21.59 1.08 -3.84
CA GLY A 88 -22.34 1.21 -2.59
C GLY A 88 -21.82 0.40 -1.40
N ARG A 89 -20.76 -0.40 -1.54
CA ARG A 89 -20.14 -1.14 -0.42
C ARG A 89 -18.74 -0.62 -0.14
N ILE A 90 -18.57 -0.11 1.09
CA ILE A 90 -17.31 0.43 1.59
C ILE A 90 -16.83 -0.47 2.72
N ARG A 91 -15.58 -0.93 2.66
CA ARG A 91 -14.93 -1.71 3.73
C ARG A 91 -13.64 -1.05 4.18
N ALA A 92 -13.19 -1.36 5.39
CA ALA A 92 -11.86 -0.96 5.84
C ALA A 92 -10.78 -1.68 5.01
N VAL A 93 -9.61 -1.05 4.90
CA VAL A 93 -8.41 -1.77 4.44
C VAL A 93 -7.88 -2.56 5.63
N GLU A 94 -7.65 -3.85 5.44
CA GLU A 94 -7.26 -4.78 6.51
C GLU A 94 -6.04 -5.59 6.06
N PHE A 95 -5.19 -5.99 7.01
CA PHE A 95 -4.16 -6.98 6.75
C PHE A 95 -4.82 -8.34 6.51
N SER A 96 -4.61 -8.95 5.35
CA SER A 96 -5.18 -10.26 5.03
C SER A 96 -4.28 -11.42 5.46
N HIS A 97 -4.90 -12.56 5.76
CA HIS A 97 -4.16 -13.82 5.82
C HIS A 97 -3.66 -14.19 4.42
N LEU A 98 -2.37 -14.55 4.34
CA LEU A 98 -1.85 -15.18 3.15
C LEU A 98 -2.21 -16.68 3.17
N VAL A 99 -3.08 -17.12 2.27
CA VAL A 99 -3.41 -18.55 2.11
C VAL A 99 -2.31 -19.19 1.27
N LEU A 100 -1.69 -20.24 1.81
CA LEU A 100 -0.67 -21.01 1.10
C LEU A 100 -1.25 -22.35 0.61
N THR A 101 -0.78 -22.80 -0.54
CA THR A 101 -1.12 -24.11 -1.10
C THR A 101 0.14 -24.79 -1.65
N ASP A 102 0.15 -26.11 -1.67
CA ASP A 102 1.13 -26.96 -2.35
C ASP A 102 0.57 -27.54 -3.67
N ASP A 103 -0.65 -27.16 -4.03
CA ASP A 103 -1.30 -27.59 -5.26
C ASP A 103 -0.71 -26.85 -6.48
N GLU A 104 0.10 -27.58 -7.25
CA GLU A 104 0.75 -27.12 -8.49
C GLU A 104 -0.27 -26.77 -9.60
N THR A 105 -1.56 -27.10 -9.43
CA THR A 105 -2.63 -26.74 -10.38
C THR A 105 -3.23 -25.35 -10.12
N VAL A 106 -2.92 -24.72 -8.98
CA VAL A 106 -3.39 -23.38 -8.67
C VAL A 106 -2.66 -22.35 -9.52
N ALA A 107 -3.42 -21.58 -10.30
CA ALA A 107 -2.87 -20.49 -11.12
C ALA A 107 -2.11 -19.49 -10.23
N SER A 108 -0.79 -19.41 -10.40
CA SER A 108 0.03 -18.42 -9.70
C SER A 108 -0.46 -17.02 -10.08
N ALA A 109 -0.68 -16.15 -9.10
CA ALA A 109 -0.78 -14.73 -9.38
C ALA A 109 0.42 -14.27 -10.22
N SER A 110 0.27 -13.21 -11.02
CA SER A 110 1.35 -12.72 -11.89
C SER A 110 2.66 -12.55 -11.09
N SER A 111 3.80 -12.89 -11.69
CA SER A 111 5.11 -12.87 -11.01
C SER A 111 5.41 -11.54 -10.32
N THR A 112 4.97 -10.43 -10.91
CA THR A 112 5.09 -9.07 -10.35
C THR A 112 4.26 -8.88 -9.08
N SER A 113 3.03 -9.41 -9.03
CA SER A 113 2.19 -9.35 -7.82
C SER A 113 2.77 -10.19 -6.69
N LEU A 114 3.39 -11.33 -7.01
CA LEU A 114 4.01 -12.22 -6.02
C LEU A 114 5.22 -11.59 -5.32
N GLN A 115 6.03 -10.81 -6.04
CA GLN A 115 7.19 -10.11 -5.47
C GLN A 115 6.80 -8.93 -4.56
N LYS A 116 5.59 -8.39 -4.74
CA LYS A 116 5.07 -7.25 -3.98
C LYS A 116 4.11 -7.68 -2.87
N LEU A 117 3.95 -8.98 -2.62
CA LEU A 117 3.16 -9.48 -1.50
C LEU A 117 3.74 -9.04 -0.16
N GLY A 118 2.87 -8.60 0.75
CA GLY A 118 3.24 -8.04 2.05
C GLY A 118 3.76 -6.61 1.97
N VAL A 119 3.74 -5.98 0.78
CA VAL A 119 4.26 -4.61 0.59
C VAL A 119 3.11 -3.61 0.50
N ILE A 120 3.18 -2.57 1.33
CA ILE A 120 2.39 -1.36 1.20
C ILE A 120 3.29 -0.28 0.61
N GLU A 121 2.95 0.20 -0.58
CA GLU A 121 3.72 1.21 -1.31
C GLU A 121 2.94 2.52 -1.40
N VAL A 122 3.59 3.62 -1.03
CA VAL A 122 3.03 4.98 -1.11
C VAL A 122 3.89 5.81 -2.04
N GLU A 123 3.36 6.09 -3.23
CA GLU A 123 4.04 6.89 -4.24
C GLU A 123 3.43 8.30 -4.30
N MET A 124 4.28 9.32 -4.13
CA MET A 124 3.90 10.73 -4.21
C MET A 124 4.57 11.39 -5.42
N ARG A 125 3.79 11.71 -6.45
CA ARG A 125 4.25 12.36 -7.68
C ARG A 125 3.84 13.81 -7.71
N LYS A 126 4.80 14.73 -7.77
CA LYS A 126 4.52 16.15 -8.03
C LYS A 126 3.86 16.30 -9.40
N VAL A 127 2.78 17.08 -9.48
CA VAL A 127 2.11 17.40 -10.74
C VAL A 127 1.89 18.91 -10.86
N LYS A 128 1.72 19.40 -12.10
CA LYS A 128 1.48 20.83 -12.34
C LYS A 128 0.02 21.23 -12.08
N SER A 129 -0.92 20.37 -12.44
CA SER A 129 -2.36 20.56 -12.29
C SER A 129 -3.07 19.21 -12.34
N PHE A 130 -4.31 19.16 -11.85
CA PHE A 130 -5.23 18.05 -12.09
C PHE A 130 -6.25 18.44 -13.14
N CYS A 131 -6.71 17.47 -13.91
CA CYS A 131 -7.99 17.58 -14.62
C CYS A 131 -9.00 16.75 -13.83
N GLU A 132 -10.22 17.24 -13.67
CA GLU A 132 -11.31 16.39 -13.18
C GLU A 132 -11.46 15.20 -14.13
N GLY A 133 -11.44 14.00 -13.55
CA GLY A 133 -11.74 12.75 -14.22
C GLY A 133 -12.77 11.99 -13.39
N GLU A 134 -13.36 10.95 -13.98
CA GLU A 134 -14.29 10.08 -13.26
C GLU A 134 -13.61 9.45 -12.04
N ASP A 135 -14.38 9.26 -10.96
CA ASP A 135 -13.92 8.54 -9.79
C ASP A 135 -13.41 7.15 -10.20
N TYR A 136 -12.12 6.89 -9.94
CA TYR A 136 -11.59 5.54 -10.09
C TYR A 136 -12.15 4.68 -8.96
N TYR A 137 -13.20 3.90 -9.26
CA TYR A 137 -13.55 2.77 -8.43
C TYR A 137 -12.39 1.77 -8.49
N SER A 138 -11.90 1.35 -7.33
CA SER A 138 -11.17 0.09 -7.21
C SER A 138 -12.12 -1.03 -7.60
N VAL A 139 -12.28 -1.30 -8.89
CA VAL A 139 -13.13 -2.39 -9.39
C VAL A 139 -12.55 -3.68 -8.83
N GLY A 140 -13.16 -4.17 -7.76
CA GLY A 140 -13.78 -5.48 -7.69
C GLY A 140 -12.94 -6.75 -7.83
N GLU A 141 -11.69 -6.71 -8.28
CA GLU A 141 -10.77 -7.84 -8.15
C GLU A 141 -10.04 -7.74 -6.82
N VAL A 142 -10.87 -7.93 -5.78
CA VAL A 142 -10.60 -8.58 -4.51
C VAL A 142 -9.11 -8.69 -4.15
N LEU A 143 -8.72 -8.00 -3.08
CA LEU A 143 -7.49 -8.23 -2.31
C LEU A 143 -7.33 -9.69 -1.80
N GLU A 144 -8.20 -10.61 -2.21
CA GLU A 144 -7.97 -12.04 -2.07
C GLU A 144 -6.89 -12.41 -3.06
N ILE A 145 -5.67 -12.31 -2.56
CA ILE A 145 -4.58 -13.13 -3.04
C ILE A 145 -5.08 -14.56 -2.85
N GLY A 146 -5.50 -15.20 -3.94
CA GLY A 146 -5.84 -16.62 -3.95
C GLY A 146 -4.66 -17.46 -3.43
N PRO A 147 -4.84 -18.77 -3.24
CA PRO A 147 -3.81 -19.60 -2.63
C PRO A 147 -2.45 -19.43 -3.34
N VAL A 148 -1.42 -19.02 -2.59
CA VAL A 148 -0.07 -18.80 -3.13
C VAL A 148 0.76 -20.04 -2.91
N HIS A 149 1.39 -20.51 -3.99
CA HIS A 149 2.26 -21.67 -3.91
C HIS A 149 3.45 -21.41 -3.01
N GLU A 150 3.73 -22.29 -2.04
CA GLU A 150 4.78 -22.09 -1.02
C GLU A 150 6.17 -21.86 -1.64
N LYS A 151 6.49 -22.55 -2.75
CA LYS A 151 7.76 -22.39 -3.48
C LYS A 151 7.98 -20.97 -4.05
N SER A 152 6.92 -20.19 -4.26
CA SER A 152 6.99 -18.83 -4.81
C SER A 152 7.45 -17.79 -3.78
N LYS A 153 7.47 -18.12 -2.48
CA LYS A 153 8.00 -17.23 -1.42
C LYS A 153 9.51 -17.05 -1.45
N LYS A 154 10.26 -17.89 -2.15
CA LYS A 154 11.74 -17.79 -2.22
C LYS A 154 12.24 -16.51 -2.89
N ALA A 155 11.35 -15.67 -3.45
CA ALA A 155 11.70 -14.39 -4.06
C ALA A 155 11.53 -13.16 -3.14
N GLY A 156 11.08 -13.30 -1.89
CA GLY A 156 10.85 -12.15 -0.99
C GLY A 156 11.36 -12.30 0.45
N ALA A 157 11.96 -13.44 0.80
CA ALA A 157 12.52 -13.69 2.13
C ALA A 157 14.06 -13.67 2.04
N HIS A 158 14.66 -12.48 2.08
CA HIS A 158 16.03 -12.37 2.55
C HIS A 158 15.98 -12.37 4.08
N ALA A 159 15.99 -13.58 4.66
CA ALA A 159 16.40 -13.77 6.04
C ALA A 159 17.91 -13.49 6.09
N GLY A 160 18.30 -12.41 6.80
CA GLY A 160 19.65 -12.22 7.31
C GLY A 160 19.82 -12.94 8.64
#